data_AF-A0A1G7AT70-F1
#
_entry.id   AF-A0A1G7AT70-F1
#
_cell.length_a   1.000
_cell.length_b   1.000
_cell.length_c   1.000
_cell.angle_alpha   90.00
_cell.angle_beta   90.00
_cell.angle_gamma   90.00
#
_symmetry.space_group_name_H-M   'P 1'
#
loop_
_entity.id
_entity.type
_entity.pdbx_description
1 polymer ?
#
loop_
_entity_poly.entity_id
_entity_poly.type
_entity_poly.pdbx_seq_one_letter_code
_entity_poly.pdbx_strand_id
1 'polypeptide(L)'
;MASLINNTTGSMPNKALMPMFNGRPDPVLQDALKKVTPQQAAKAKATATDFESMFLNSMFSQMTTGLKGDGPYGDTVGTGAWRSMLTDEYSKNFAKAGGVGISNEVFRSLILQQANKS
;
A
#
# COMPACT_ATOMS: atom_id res chain seq x y z
N MET A 1 -23.35 -43.29 39.06
CA MET A 1 -23.74 -43.36 37.64
C MET A 1 -22.97 -42.27 36.89
N ALA A 2 -22.65 -42.57 35.64
CA ALA A 2 -21.67 -42.00 34.71
C ALA A 2 -21.34 -40.48 34.75
N SER A 3 -20.02 -40.26 34.59
CA SER A 3 -19.33 -39.10 33.99
C SER A 3 -19.86 -38.75 32.59
N LEU A 4 -19.54 -37.53 32.10
CA LEU A 4 -19.01 -37.17 30.76
C LEU A 4 -19.32 -35.68 30.47
N ILE A 5 -18.41 -34.72 30.75
CA ILE A 5 -17.41 -34.09 29.85
C ILE A 5 -18.05 -33.46 28.58
N ASN A 6 -17.96 -32.13 28.38
CA ASN A 6 -17.10 -31.53 27.35
C ASN A 6 -17.23 -30.00 27.18
N ASN A 7 -16.06 -29.38 27.37
CA ASN A 7 -15.64 -28.07 26.95
C ASN A 7 -15.76 -27.93 25.42
N THR A 8 -16.65 -27.07 24.93
CA THR A 8 -16.66 -26.71 23.50
C THR A 8 -15.57 -25.68 23.25
N THR A 9 -14.35 -26.16 23.04
CA THR A 9 -13.34 -25.49 22.23
C THR A 9 -13.93 -25.22 20.85
N GLY A 10 -14.51 -24.03 20.67
CA GLY A 10 -14.72 -23.45 19.36
C GLY A 10 -13.34 -23.13 18.79
N SER A 11 -12.88 -23.98 17.88
CA SER A 11 -11.73 -23.75 17.02
C SER A 11 -11.91 -22.40 16.32
N MET A 12 -11.20 -21.37 16.78
CA MET A 12 -11.05 -20.15 16.00
C MET A 12 -10.36 -20.55 14.68
N PRO A 13 -11.00 -20.37 13.51
CA PRO A 13 -10.28 -20.54 12.25
C PRO A 13 -9.14 -19.53 12.24
N ASN A 14 -8.06 -19.89 11.53
CA ASN A 14 -6.78 -19.21 11.36
C ASN A 14 -6.90 -17.77 10.77
N LYS A 15 -7.69 -16.90 11.42
CA LYS A 15 -8.13 -15.58 10.95
C LYS A 15 -7.03 -14.52 11.09
N ALA A 16 -5.90 -14.87 11.71
CA ALA A 16 -4.76 -14.00 11.93
C ALA A 16 -3.72 -14.00 10.79
N LEU A 17 -3.85 -14.84 9.76
CA LEU A 17 -2.82 -15.00 8.71
C LEU A 17 -3.32 -14.71 7.28
N MET A 18 -4.53 -14.17 7.13
CA MET A 18 -5.04 -13.83 5.80
C MET A 18 -4.41 -12.51 5.33
N PRO A 19 -3.70 -12.47 4.18
CA PRO A 19 -3.35 -11.21 3.55
C PRO A 19 -4.65 -10.45 3.30
N MET A 20 -4.77 -9.31 3.97
CA MET A 20 -5.92 -8.42 3.85
C MET A 20 -5.59 -7.39 2.79
N PHE A 21 -6.51 -7.22 1.85
CA PHE A 21 -6.46 -6.17 0.85
C PHE A 21 -7.62 -5.20 1.12
N ASN A 22 -7.33 -3.92 1.40
CA ASN A 22 -8.33 -2.92 1.83
C ASN A 22 -9.27 -3.40 2.96
N GLY A 23 -8.73 -4.10 3.96
CA GLY A 23 -9.52 -4.60 5.11
C GLY A 23 -10.45 -5.77 4.78
N ARG A 24 -10.39 -6.32 3.56
CA ARG A 24 -11.12 -7.52 3.15
C ARG A 24 -10.15 -8.70 3.05
N PRO A 25 -10.53 -9.91 3.50
CA PRO A 25 -9.75 -11.11 3.27
C PRO A 25 -9.59 -11.34 1.76
N ASP A 26 -8.37 -11.60 1.34
CA ASP A 26 -8.06 -11.85 -0.07
C ASP A 26 -7.67 -13.33 -0.28
N PRO A 27 -8.62 -14.20 -0.63
CA PRO A 27 -8.33 -15.62 -0.86
C PRO A 27 -7.50 -15.86 -2.12
N VAL A 28 -7.64 -15.00 -3.15
CA VAL A 28 -6.94 -15.18 -4.43
C VAL A 28 -5.44 -14.94 -4.26
N LEU A 29 -5.07 -13.90 -3.51
CA LEU A 29 -3.66 -13.64 -3.19
C LEU A 29 -3.08 -14.71 -2.28
N GLN A 30 -3.86 -15.30 -1.37
CA GLN A 30 -3.39 -16.44 -0.55
C GLN A 30 -2.98 -17.61 -1.41
N ASP A 31 -3.83 -18.00 -2.35
CA ASP A 31 -3.56 -19.15 -3.22
C ASP A 31 -2.40 -18.87 -4.18
N ALA A 32 -2.26 -17.63 -4.63
CA ALA A 32 -1.10 -17.20 -5.40
C ALA A 32 0.19 -17.23 -4.58
N LEU A 33 0.18 -16.73 -3.34
CA LEU A 33 1.35 -16.73 -2.45
C LEU A 33 1.88 -18.13 -2.13
N LYS A 34 1.01 -19.16 -2.13
CA LYS A 34 1.44 -20.56 -1.98
C LYS A 34 2.25 -21.08 -3.18
N LYS A 35 2.08 -20.47 -4.35
CA LYS A 35 2.73 -20.86 -5.62
C LYS A 35 4.04 -20.12 -5.90
N VAL A 36 4.30 -19.01 -5.19
CA VAL A 36 5.55 -18.25 -5.32
C VAL A 36 6.48 -18.48 -4.14
N THR A 37 7.78 -18.42 -4.40
CA THR A 37 8.81 -18.51 -3.36
C THR A 37 8.86 -17.24 -2.51
N PRO A 38 9.32 -17.31 -1.24
CA PRO A 38 9.52 -16.15 -0.39
C PRO A 38 10.43 -15.08 -1.02
N GLN A 39 11.43 -15.50 -1.79
CA GLN A 39 12.35 -14.61 -2.50
C GLN A 39 11.64 -13.83 -3.63
N GLN A 40 10.78 -14.50 -4.41
CA GLN A 40 9.95 -13.84 -5.43
C GLN A 40 8.97 -12.85 -4.79
N ALA A 41 8.36 -13.24 -3.67
CA ALA A 41 7.47 -12.34 -2.93
C ALA A 41 8.20 -11.12 -2.38
N ALA A 42 9.38 -11.29 -1.78
CA ALA A 42 10.20 -10.18 -1.30
C ALA A 42 10.60 -9.23 -2.44
N LYS A 43 10.99 -9.80 -3.60
CA LYS A 43 11.32 -9.01 -4.80
C LYS A 43 10.11 -8.24 -5.32
N ALA A 44 8.94 -8.87 -5.42
CA ALA A 44 7.71 -8.22 -5.85
C ALA A 44 7.32 -7.07 -4.92
N LYS A 45 7.51 -7.24 -3.61
CA LYS A 45 7.25 -6.18 -2.61
C LYS A 45 8.19 -5.00 -2.81
N ALA A 46 9.49 -5.25 -2.96
CA ALA A 46 10.47 -4.19 -3.22
C ALA A 46 10.13 -3.41 -4.50
N THR A 47 9.88 -4.11 -5.61
CA THR A 47 9.49 -3.49 -6.88
C THR A 47 8.22 -2.65 -6.76
N ALA A 48 7.23 -3.11 -5.98
CA ALA A 48 6.00 -2.35 -5.77
C ALA A 48 6.22 -1.08 -4.94
N THR A 49 7.10 -1.12 -3.94
CA THR A 49 7.50 0.06 -3.15
C THR A 49 8.31 1.05 -4.00
N ASP A 50 9.21 0.56 -4.85
CA ASP A 50 9.98 1.40 -5.77
C ASP A 50 9.05 2.12 -6.76
N PHE A 51 8.04 1.41 -7.28
CA PHE A 51 7.03 2.00 -8.16
C PHE A 51 6.26 3.14 -7.46
N GLU A 52 5.80 2.91 -6.22
CA GLU A 52 5.12 3.95 -5.44
C GLU A 52 6.01 5.16 -5.20
N SER A 53 7.32 4.95 -4.97
CA SER A 53 8.29 6.03 -4.81
C SER A 53 8.45 6.86 -6.11
N MET A 54 8.54 6.20 -7.27
CA MET A 54 8.58 6.90 -8.56
C MET A 54 7.29 7.67 -8.85
N PHE A 55 6.14 7.07 -8.52
CA PHE A 55 4.84 7.73 -8.64
C PHE A 55 4.75 8.98 -7.78
N LEU A 56 5.12 8.88 -6.49
CA LEU A 56 5.13 10.00 -5.57
C LEU A 56 6.07 11.11 -6.07
N ASN A 57 7.27 10.76 -6.51
CA ASN A 57 8.19 11.73 -7.09
C ASN A 57 7.58 12.46 -8.30
N SER A 58 6.94 11.74 -9.21
CA SER A 58 6.25 12.35 -10.36
C SER A 58 5.10 13.26 -9.93
N MET A 59 4.32 12.83 -8.93
CA MET A 59 3.20 13.60 -8.40
C MET A 59 3.68 14.90 -7.73
N PHE A 60 4.70 14.83 -6.87
CA PHE A 60 5.33 16.02 -6.27
C PHE A 60 5.98 16.92 -7.33
N SER A 61 6.60 16.35 -8.35
CA SER A 61 7.17 17.12 -9.47
C SER A 61 6.09 17.87 -10.26
N GLN A 62 4.95 17.24 -10.55
CA GLN A 62 3.83 17.89 -11.22
C GLN A 62 3.17 18.95 -10.34
N MET A 63 3.00 18.67 -9.04
CA MET A 63 2.47 19.62 -8.08
C MET A 63 3.38 20.85 -7.97
N THR A 64 4.70 20.68 -7.91
CA THR A 64 5.67 21.79 -7.84
C THR A 64 5.85 22.51 -9.18
N THR A 65 5.67 21.82 -10.31
CA THR A 65 5.73 22.44 -11.64
C THR A 65 4.50 23.29 -11.93
N GLY A 66 3.30 22.86 -11.53
CA GLY A 66 2.07 23.67 -11.63
C GLY A 66 2.08 24.91 -10.72
N LEU A 67 3.02 24.98 -9.78
CA LEU A 67 3.28 26.15 -8.95
C LEU A 67 4.26 27.14 -9.63
N LYS A 68 5.02 26.72 -10.65
CA LYS A 68 6.00 27.57 -11.34
C LYS A 68 5.29 28.35 -12.45
N GLY A 69 4.97 29.62 -12.22
CA GLY A 69 4.56 30.56 -13.26
C GLY A 69 3.08 30.95 -13.35
N ASP A 70 2.11 30.04 -13.27
CA ASP A 70 0.75 30.32 -13.79
C ASP A 70 -0.42 30.03 -12.83
N GLY A 71 -0.32 30.45 -11.57
CA GLY A 71 -1.47 30.52 -10.64
C GLY A 71 -1.99 31.97 -10.51
N PRO A 72 -3.25 32.21 -10.11
CA PRO A 72 -3.85 33.56 -10.00
C PRO A 72 -3.13 34.50 -9.01
N TYR A 73 -2.10 34.01 -8.30
CA TYR A 73 -1.30 34.73 -7.31
C TYR A 73 0.17 34.95 -7.74
N GLY A 74 0.60 34.46 -8.91
CA GLY A 74 1.93 34.66 -9.48
C GLY A 74 3.12 34.12 -8.65
N ASP A 75 4.34 34.43 -9.08
CA ASP A 75 5.62 34.14 -8.40
C ASP A 75 5.98 35.23 -7.35
N THR A 76 5.02 35.60 -6.50
CA THR A 76 5.29 36.63 -5.47
C THR A 76 5.95 36.01 -4.23
N VAL A 77 6.91 36.72 -3.64
CA VAL A 77 7.78 36.28 -2.52
C VAL A 77 6.98 35.75 -1.30
N GLY A 78 5.72 36.17 -1.13
CA GLY A 78 4.84 35.74 -0.03
C GLY A 78 4.10 34.41 -0.24
N THR A 79 4.00 33.90 -1.47
CA THR A 79 3.23 32.67 -1.78
C THR A 79 4.00 31.38 -1.52
N GLY A 80 5.35 31.45 -1.45
CA GLY A 80 6.21 30.30 -1.21
C GLY A 80 5.96 29.62 0.14
N ALA A 81 5.81 30.40 1.22
CA ALA A 81 5.62 29.87 2.57
C ALA A 81 4.32 29.06 2.72
N TRP A 82 3.21 29.57 2.16
CA TRP A 82 1.93 28.86 2.17
C TRP A 82 1.98 27.57 1.33
N ARG A 83 2.69 27.59 0.19
CA ARG A 83 2.90 26.42 -0.67
C ARG A 83 3.74 25.34 0.00
N SER A 84 4.78 25.73 0.73
CA SER A 84 5.58 24.80 1.55
C SER A 84 4.73 24.18 2.65
N MET A 85 3.94 24.98 3.38
CA MET A 85 3.07 24.47 4.45
C MET A 85 2.03 23.46 3.91
N LEU A 86 1.39 23.75 2.77
CA LEU A 86 0.46 22.81 2.14
C LEU A 86 1.17 21.53 1.70
N THR A 87 2.33 21.65 1.05
CA THR A 87 3.14 20.51 0.61
C THR A 87 3.56 19.64 1.79
N ASP A 88 3.94 20.24 2.90
CA ASP A 88 4.32 19.56 4.14
C ASP A 88 3.12 18.81 4.75
N GLU A 89 1.94 19.42 4.81
CA GLU A 89 0.73 18.76 5.32
C GLU A 89 0.27 17.62 4.42
N TYR A 90 0.34 17.78 3.09
CA TYR A 90 0.09 16.68 2.15
C TYR A 90 1.08 15.54 2.36
N SER A 91 2.38 15.84 2.44
CA SER A 91 3.44 14.85 2.66
C SER A 91 3.27 14.10 3.98
N LYS A 92 2.93 14.80 5.07
CA LYS A 92 2.63 14.20 6.38
C LYS A 92 1.40 13.30 6.32
N ASN A 93 0.34 13.71 5.61
CA ASN A 93 -0.85 12.89 5.46
C ASN A 93 -0.56 11.61 4.66
N PHE A 94 0.25 11.67 3.61
CA PHE A 94 0.70 10.48 2.88
C PHE A 94 1.57 9.57 3.75
N ALA A 95 2.54 10.12 4.49
CA ALA A 95 3.38 9.32 5.38
C ALA A 95 2.57 8.67 6.52
N LYS A 96 1.63 9.39 7.13
CA LYS A 96 0.73 8.86 8.18
C LYS A 96 -0.19 7.76 7.65
N ALA A 97 -0.61 7.84 6.38
CA ALA A 97 -1.38 6.79 5.73
C ALA A 97 -0.54 5.57 5.32
N GLY A 98 0.80 5.61 5.49
CA GLY A 98 1.71 4.55 5.07
C GLY A 98 2.02 4.55 3.57
N GLY A 99 1.89 5.71 2.91
CA GLY A 99 1.94 5.87 1.47
C GLY A 99 0.55 6.18 0.89
N VAL A 100 0.41 6.02 -0.44
CA VAL A 100 -0.89 6.12 -1.14
C VAL A 100 -1.57 4.74 -1.18
N GLY A 101 -0.82 3.67 -0.93
CA GLY A 101 -1.31 2.28 -0.93
C GLY A 101 -1.22 1.60 -2.29
N ILE A 102 -0.62 2.26 -3.28
CA ILE A 102 -0.47 1.75 -4.65
C ILE A 102 0.47 0.55 -4.67
N SER A 103 1.50 0.55 -3.82
CA SER A 103 2.41 -0.58 -3.68
C SER A 103 1.70 -1.88 -3.30
N ASN A 104 0.63 -1.84 -2.52
CA ASN A 104 -0.14 -3.04 -2.17
C ASN A 104 -0.87 -3.63 -3.38
N GLU A 105 -1.46 -2.79 -4.24
CA GLU A 105 -2.12 -3.21 -5.48
C GLU A 105 -1.12 -3.78 -6.49
N VAL A 106 -0.01 -3.06 -6.69
CA VAL A 106 1.06 -3.50 -7.60
C VAL A 106 1.64 -4.82 -7.12
N PHE A 107 1.93 -4.94 -5.82
CA PHE A 107 2.40 -6.20 -5.22
C PHE A 107 1.42 -7.34 -5.49
N ARG A 108 0.13 -7.14 -5.19
CA ARG A 108 -0.93 -8.14 -5.46
C ARG A 108 -0.89 -8.58 -6.92
N SER A 109 -0.85 -7.62 -7.86
CA SER A 109 -0.83 -7.92 -9.29
C SER A 109 0.40 -8.72 -9.73
N LEU A 110 1.59 -8.38 -9.21
CA LEU A 110 2.84 -9.07 -9.51
C LEU A 110 2.83 -10.51 -9.01
N ILE A 111 2.31 -10.73 -7.80
CA ILE A 111 2.18 -12.07 -7.21
C ILE A 111 1.21 -12.93 -8.03
N LEU A 112 0.05 -12.38 -8.41
CA LEU A 112 -0.91 -13.08 -9.25
C LEU A 112 -0.31 -13.45 -10.61
N GLN A 113 0.43 -12.55 -11.24
CA GLN A 113 1.11 -12.82 -12.50
C GLN A 113 2.20 -13.88 -12.37
N GLN A 114 2.98 -13.86 -11.29
CA GLN A 114 4.02 -14.86 -11.05
C GLN A 114 3.42 -16.24 -10.76
N ALA A 115 2.34 -16.29 -9.97
CA ALA A 115 1.61 -17.52 -9.70
C ALA A 115 0.92 -18.12 -10.94
N ASN A 116 0.53 -17.30 -11.93
CA ASN A 116 0.00 -17.77 -13.21
C ASN A 116 1.07 -18.29 -14.18
N LYS A 117 2.33 -17.88 -13.99
CA LYS A 117 3.49 -18.33 -14.79
C LYS A 117 4.16 -19.59 -14.22
N SER A 118 3.70 -20.04 -13.04
CA SER A 118 4.20 -21.21 -12.31
C SER A 118 3.32 -22.41 -12.58
#